data_AF-A0A1Q5LKA9-F1
#
_entry.id   AF-A0A1Q5LKA9-F1
#
_cell.length_a   1.000
_cell.length_b   1.000
_cell.length_c   1.000
_cell.angle_alpha   90.00
_cell.angle_beta   90.00
_cell.angle_gamma   90.00
#
_symmetry.space_group_name_H-M   'P 1'
#
loop_
_entity.id
_entity.type
_entity.pdbx_description
1 polymer ?
#
loop_
_entity_poly.entity_id
_entity_poly.type
_entity_poly.pdbx_seq_one_letter_code
_entity_poly.pdbx_strand_id
1 'polypeptide(L)'
;MPARRFDRARVRAVRRAAEVSQSDVASALGAADSTVAGWESGASVPDQEKLPALAKVLKQPLDDLFPRDGLPDLTDLRCDAGLYRYEMAAVIGTKSDGPVAGAEQGVRRLKDRYLPALAKAYHVTEDELKRAQERSFAKARGEEVKGEAAAGAAVEGPPRTLAEKITHFLERSYPAGTAPDDEEIAEAVNAHAGSQVTTAENIEALRTGADEAPTPVVLEGLADFFGVTRMYFEPDDAVARQVYEGLRLMSAAKQGKVGRVRARGLGAEGLPADVLSILNDLASELDKKTDPDANG
;
A
#
# COMPACT_ATOMS: atom_id res chain seq x y z
N MET A 1 -18.82 1.51 0.48
CA MET A 1 -17.49 1.66 1.07
C MET A 1 -16.94 0.28 1.40
N PRO A 2 -15.67 0.02 1.08
CA PRO A 2 -15.25 -1.34 0.80
C PRO A 2 -14.66 -1.99 2.03
N ALA A 3 -15.32 -3.07 2.42
CA ALA A 3 -14.70 -4.14 3.16
C ALA A 3 -13.40 -4.59 2.47
N ARG A 4 -12.44 -5.07 3.26
CA ARG A 4 -11.20 -5.62 2.71
C ARG A 4 -11.49 -6.81 1.80
N ARG A 5 -10.72 -6.92 0.71
CA ARG A 5 -10.89 -8.00 -0.26
C ARG A 5 -10.16 -9.26 0.20
N PHE A 6 -10.89 -10.37 0.25
CA PHE A 6 -10.33 -11.69 0.51
C PHE A 6 -9.98 -12.41 -0.79
N ASP A 7 -8.70 -12.73 -0.99
CA ASP A 7 -8.22 -13.56 -2.11
C ASP A 7 -7.79 -14.94 -1.61
N ARG A 8 -8.63 -15.95 -1.87
CA ARG A 8 -8.38 -17.34 -1.44
C ARG A 8 -7.09 -17.93 -2.01
N ALA A 9 -6.73 -17.58 -3.25
CA ALA A 9 -5.55 -18.15 -3.91
C ALA A 9 -4.28 -17.56 -3.27
N ARG A 10 -4.28 -16.25 -3.01
CA ARG A 10 -3.19 -15.57 -2.32
C ARG A 10 -3.01 -16.09 -0.89
N VAL A 11 -4.08 -16.16 -0.11
CA VAL A 11 -4.02 -16.66 1.29
C VAL A 11 -3.47 -18.08 1.35
N ARG A 12 -3.95 -18.97 0.47
CA ARG A 12 -3.46 -20.34 0.40
C ARG A 12 -1.98 -20.42 -0.01
N ALA A 13 -1.56 -19.60 -0.97
CA ALA A 13 -0.16 -19.56 -1.42
C ALA A 13 0.77 -19.08 -0.29
N VAL A 14 0.42 -17.97 0.37
CA VAL A 14 1.16 -17.41 1.51
C VAL A 14 1.25 -18.42 2.65
N ARG A 15 0.14 -19.07 3.01
CA ARG A 15 0.11 -20.07 4.06
C ARG A 15 1.09 -21.22 3.78
N ARG A 16 1.08 -21.75 2.55
CA ARG A 16 1.99 -22.84 2.16
C ARG A 16 3.44 -22.40 2.15
N ALA A 17 3.74 -21.20 1.66
CA ALA A 17 5.10 -20.65 1.67
C ALA A 17 5.63 -20.43 3.09
N ALA A 18 4.74 -20.13 4.04
CA ALA A 18 5.08 -20.01 5.46
C ALA A 18 5.04 -21.34 6.22
N GLU A 19 4.78 -22.47 5.54
CA GLU A 19 4.63 -23.82 6.12
C GLU A 19 3.61 -23.93 7.26
N VAL A 20 2.64 -23.01 7.31
CA VAL A 20 1.58 -23.01 8.32
C VAL A 20 0.48 -23.99 7.90
N SER A 21 0.00 -24.88 8.79
CA SER A 21 -1.08 -25.80 8.45
C SER A 21 -2.46 -25.13 8.50
N GLN A 22 -3.49 -25.73 7.88
CA GLN A 22 -4.87 -25.22 8.01
C GLN A 22 -5.35 -25.30 9.47
N SER A 23 -4.92 -26.32 10.20
CA SER A 23 -5.21 -26.50 11.64
C SER A 23 -4.53 -25.45 12.52
N ASP A 24 -3.33 -24.99 12.17
CA ASP A 24 -2.67 -23.90 12.91
C ASP A 24 -3.43 -22.58 12.74
N VAL A 25 -3.87 -22.28 11.51
CA VAL A 25 -4.73 -21.13 11.23
C VAL A 25 -6.05 -21.25 12.00
N ALA A 26 -6.71 -22.40 11.94
CA ALA A 26 -7.96 -22.64 12.62
C ALA A 26 -7.83 -22.44 14.14
N SER A 27 -6.80 -23.03 14.74
CA SER A 27 -6.50 -22.90 16.18
C SER A 27 -6.25 -21.45 16.59
N ALA A 28 -5.46 -20.73 15.81
CA ALA A 28 -5.14 -19.33 16.11
C ALA A 28 -6.34 -18.38 15.96
N LEU A 29 -7.30 -18.70 15.09
CA LEU A 29 -8.50 -17.89 14.86
C LEU A 29 -9.73 -18.37 15.64
N GLY A 30 -9.61 -19.45 16.42
CA GLY A 30 -10.74 -20.08 17.10
C GLY A 30 -11.81 -20.61 16.12
N ALA A 31 -11.39 -21.02 14.92
CA ALA A 31 -12.25 -21.59 13.88
C ALA A 31 -12.05 -23.11 13.78
N ALA A 32 -12.94 -23.80 13.07
CA ALA A 32 -12.73 -25.22 12.75
C ALA A 32 -11.85 -25.35 11.49
N ASP A 33 -11.06 -26.42 11.40
CA ASP A 33 -10.22 -26.72 10.23
C ASP A 33 -11.02 -26.73 8.92
N SER A 34 -12.24 -27.27 8.98
CA SER A 34 -13.18 -27.29 7.86
C SER A 34 -13.59 -25.89 7.41
N THR A 35 -13.61 -24.90 8.31
CA THR A 35 -13.88 -23.50 7.98
C THR A 35 -12.74 -22.90 7.16
N VAL A 36 -11.49 -23.15 7.56
CA VAL A 36 -10.30 -22.68 6.82
C VAL A 36 -10.21 -23.37 5.45
N ALA A 37 -10.49 -24.67 5.37
CA ALA A 37 -10.60 -25.39 4.11
C ALA A 37 -11.72 -24.84 3.22
N GLY A 38 -12.85 -24.43 3.82
CA GLY A 38 -13.94 -23.74 3.13
C GLY A 38 -13.51 -22.41 2.52
N TRP A 39 -12.70 -21.62 3.24
CA TRP A 39 -12.15 -20.37 2.73
C TRP A 39 -11.19 -20.58 1.55
N GLU A 40 -10.27 -21.54 1.68
CA GLU A 40 -9.28 -21.83 0.62
C GLU A 40 -9.88 -22.46 -0.63
N SER A 41 -10.98 -23.21 -0.48
CA SER A 41 -11.74 -23.76 -1.61
C SER A 41 -12.72 -22.76 -2.23
N GLY A 42 -13.05 -21.69 -1.50
CA GLY A 42 -14.03 -20.67 -1.91
C GLY A 42 -15.49 -21.05 -1.61
N ALA A 43 -15.72 -22.09 -0.80
CA ALA A 43 -17.05 -22.46 -0.31
C ALA A 43 -17.61 -21.43 0.68
N SER A 44 -16.73 -20.69 1.37
CA SER A 44 -17.09 -19.60 2.30
C SER A 44 -16.03 -18.51 2.29
N VAL A 45 -16.33 -17.37 2.93
CA VAL A 45 -15.41 -16.24 3.10
C VAL A 45 -15.30 -15.94 4.60
N PRO A 46 -14.11 -15.62 5.14
CA PRO A 46 -13.97 -15.21 6.54
C PRO A 46 -14.69 -13.90 6.83
N ASP A 47 -15.14 -13.73 8.07
CA ASP A 47 -15.60 -12.44 8.57
C ASP A 47 -14.47 -11.41 8.51
N GLN A 48 -14.84 -10.13 8.35
CA GLN A 48 -13.86 -9.04 8.23
C GLN A 48 -13.02 -8.91 9.51
N GLU A 49 -13.62 -9.12 10.67
CA GLU A 49 -12.96 -9.12 11.99
C GLU A 49 -11.91 -10.21 12.13
N LYS A 50 -11.98 -11.29 11.33
CA LYS A 50 -11.00 -12.39 11.35
C LYS A 50 -9.76 -12.12 10.50
N LEU A 51 -9.82 -11.15 9.58
CA LEU A 51 -8.74 -10.84 8.65
C LEU A 51 -7.45 -10.35 9.34
N PRO A 52 -7.48 -9.48 10.37
CA PRO A 52 -6.26 -9.08 11.08
C PRO A 52 -5.58 -10.25 11.79
N ALA A 53 -6.35 -11.16 12.40
CA ALA A 53 -5.81 -12.36 13.02
C ALA A 53 -5.18 -13.29 11.99
N LEU A 54 -5.84 -13.48 10.84
CA LEU A 54 -5.32 -14.26 9.72
C LEU A 54 -3.99 -13.68 9.20
N ALA A 55 -3.90 -12.36 9.03
CA ALA A 55 -2.67 -11.68 8.61
C ALA A 55 -1.52 -11.88 9.63
N LYS A 56 -1.82 -11.78 10.93
CA LYS A 56 -0.85 -12.02 12.01
C LYS A 56 -0.30 -13.44 12.00
N VAL A 57 -1.15 -14.46 11.87
CA VAL A 57 -0.74 -15.88 11.82
C VAL A 57 0.15 -16.13 10.62
N LEU A 58 -0.18 -15.53 9.47
CA LEU A 58 0.58 -15.66 8.24
C LEU A 58 1.80 -14.73 8.17
N LYS A 59 2.04 -13.92 9.21
CA LYS A 59 3.15 -12.95 9.30
C LYS A 59 3.22 -12.05 8.06
N GLN A 60 2.07 -11.56 7.60
CA GLN A 60 1.96 -10.62 6.49
C GLN A 60 1.29 -9.33 6.95
N PRO A 61 1.62 -8.18 6.36
CA PRO A 61 0.86 -6.95 6.57
C PRO A 61 -0.62 -7.12 6.16
N LEU A 62 -1.52 -6.54 6.95
CA LEU A 62 -2.97 -6.64 6.73
C LEU A 62 -3.39 -6.04 5.39
N ASP A 63 -2.81 -4.89 5.01
CA ASP A 63 -3.12 -4.20 3.74
C ASP A 63 -2.57 -4.95 2.53
N ASP A 64 -1.42 -5.61 2.67
CA ASP A 64 -0.87 -6.44 1.60
C ASP A 64 -1.77 -7.64 1.35
N LEU A 65 -2.08 -8.40 2.40
CA LEU A 65 -2.82 -9.65 2.25
C LEU A 65 -4.30 -9.40 1.91
N PHE A 66 -4.89 -8.33 2.44
CA PHE A 66 -6.30 -7.98 2.31
C PHE A 66 -6.47 -6.51 1.90
N PRO A 67 -6.17 -6.16 0.64
CA PRO A 67 -6.24 -4.78 0.18
C PRO A 67 -7.69 -4.26 0.15
N ARG A 68 -7.83 -2.95 0.30
CA ARG A 68 -9.11 -2.21 0.31
C ARG A 68 -9.06 -1.07 -0.70
N ASP A 69 -10.20 -0.72 -1.29
CA ASP A 69 -10.31 0.43 -2.21
C ASP A 69 -10.70 1.72 -1.47
N GLY A 70 -9.73 2.58 -1.17
CA GLY A 70 -10.00 3.86 -0.51
C GLY A 70 -10.07 3.76 1.02
N LEU A 71 -10.53 4.83 1.65
CA LEU A 71 -10.36 5.06 3.08
C LEU A 71 -11.40 4.33 3.95
N PRO A 72 -11.01 3.82 5.13
CA PRO A 72 -11.89 3.04 6.01
C PRO A 72 -12.99 3.88 6.64
N ASP A 73 -14.23 3.36 6.68
CA ASP A 73 -15.30 3.91 7.53
C ASP A 73 -15.22 3.38 8.98
N LEU A 74 -16.15 3.75 9.87
CA LEU A 74 -16.12 3.26 11.27
C LEU A 74 -16.21 1.73 11.39
N THR A 75 -16.98 1.09 10.50
CA THR A 75 -17.12 -0.37 10.49
C THR A 75 -15.78 -0.99 10.11
N ASP A 76 -15.14 -0.42 9.09
CA ASP A 76 -13.85 -0.89 8.60
C ASP A 76 -12.75 -0.76 9.67
N LEU A 77 -12.67 0.38 10.38
CA LEU A 77 -11.71 0.57 11.48
C LEU A 77 -11.91 -0.46 12.61
N ARG A 78 -13.18 -0.74 12.95
CA ARG A 78 -13.50 -1.76 13.96
C ARG A 78 -13.04 -3.15 13.50
N CYS A 79 -13.32 -3.51 12.25
CA CYS A 79 -12.90 -4.80 11.69
C CYS A 79 -11.38 -4.93 11.59
N ASP A 80 -10.66 -3.84 11.25
CA ASP A 80 -9.20 -3.81 11.18
C ASP A 80 -8.54 -4.01 12.56
N ALA A 81 -9.22 -3.57 13.62
CA ALA A 81 -8.84 -3.86 15.00
C ALA A 81 -9.17 -5.30 15.43
N GLY A 82 -9.88 -6.07 14.61
CA GLY A 82 -10.33 -7.43 14.92
C GLY A 82 -11.46 -7.48 15.94
N LEU A 83 -12.20 -6.38 16.12
CA LEU A 83 -13.24 -6.26 17.14
C LEU A 83 -14.62 -6.55 16.56
N TYR A 84 -15.39 -7.39 17.23
CA TYR A 84 -16.78 -7.60 16.92
C TYR A 84 -17.65 -6.50 17.51
N ARG A 85 -18.75 -6.18 16.82
CA ARG A 85 -19.67 -5.11 17.25
C ARG A 85 -20.22 -5.32 18.67
N TYR A 86 -20.47 -6.58 19.07
CA TYR A 86 -20.98 -6.90 20.41
C TYR A 86 -19.98 -6.59 21.54
N GLU A 87 -18.68 -6.50 21.24
CA GLU A 87 -17.62 -6.18 22.21
C GLU A 87 -17.55 -4.67 22.50
N MET A 88 -18.14 -3.85 21.62
CA MET A 88 -18.02 -2.40 21.70
C MET A 88 -18.67 -1.79 22.93
N ALA A 89 -19.69 -2.45 23.50
CA ALA A 89 -20.29 -2.05 24.76
C ALA A 89 -19.25 -2.00 25.90
N ALA A 90 -18.36 -3.00 25.96
CA ALA A 90 -17.28 -3.05 26.94
C ALA A 90 -16.22 -1.98 26.68
N VAL A 91 -15.85 -1.75 25.41
CA VAL A 91 -14.86 -0.75 25.01
C VAL A 91 -15.27 0.66 25.42
N ILE A 92 -16.52 1.04 25.19
CA ILE A 92 -17.01 2.41 25.50
C ILE A 92 -17.62 2.54 26.90
N GLY A 93 -17.61 1.46 27.71
CA GLY A 93 -18.13 1.45 29.07
C GLY A 93 -19.65 1.63 29.17
N THR A 94 -20.43 1.07 28.24
CA THR A 94 -21.89 1.15 28.22
C THR A 94 -22.56 -0.22 28.34
N LYS A 95 -23.88 -0.22 28.60
CA LYS A 95 -24.68 -1.45 28.64
C LYS A 95 -24.97 -2.06 27.26
N SER A 96 -24.79 -1.28 26.19
CA SER A 96 -25.03 -1.71 24.81
C SER A 96 -24.07 -1.03 23.83
N ASP A 97 -23.86 -1.67 22.69
CA ASP A 97 -23.09 -1.19 21.53
C ASP A 97 -23.85 -0.15 20.69
N GLY A 98 -25.09 0.18 21.06
CA GLY A 98 -25.98 1.07 20.34
C GLY A 98 -25.38 2.41 19.88
N PRO A 99 -24.53 3.10 20.68
CA PRO A 99 -23.84 4.30 20.21
C PRO A 99 -22.92 4.05 19.01
N VAL A 100 -22.19 2.94 19.00
CA VAL A 100 -21.28 2.57 17.89
C VAL A 100 -22.10 2.08 16.70
N ALA A 101 -23.09 1.21 16.92
CA ALA A 101 -23.97 0.72 15.87
C ALA A 101 -24.69 1.87 15.14
N GLY A 102 -25.21 2.85 15.88
CA GLY A 102 -25.86 4.03 15.30
C GLY A 102 -24.89 4.92 14.51
N ALA A 103 -23.62 4.98 14.91
CA ALA A 103 -22.61 5.76 14.20
C ALA A 103 -22.12 5.05 12.93
N GLU A 104 -21.88 3.74 12.99
CA GLU A 104 -21.53 2.90 11.83
C GLU A 104 -22.60 2.95 10.73
N GLN A 105 -23.87 3.00 11.12
CA GLN A 105 -25.01 3.11 10.21
C GLN A 105 -25.28 4.55 9.74
N GLY A 106 -24.53 5.55 10.24
CA GLY A 106 -24.74 6.96 9.91
C GLY A 106 -26.02 7.57 10.48
N VAL A 107 -26.65 6.91 11.46
CA VAL A 107 -27.91 7.34 12.09
C VAL A 107 -27.67 8.34 13.22
N ARG A 108 -26.63 8.11 14.04
CA ARG A 108 -26.36 8.91 15.24
C ARG A 108 -24.87 9.09 15.47
N ARG A 109 -24.42 10.35 15.62
CA ARG A 109 -22.99 10.65 15.83
C ARG A 109 -22.51 10.14 17.19
N LEU A 110 -21.25 9.71 17.25
CA LEU A 110 -20.58 9.40 18.51
C LEU A 110 -20.49 10.67 19.35
N LYS A 111 -20.64 10.50 20.67
CA LYS A 111 -20.37 11.57 21.63
C LYS A 111 -18.88 11.63 21.92
N ASP A 112 -18.35 12.83 22.15
CA ASP A 112 -16.91 13.07 22.39
C ASP A 112 -16.32 12.19 23.50
N ARG A 113 -17.09 11.92 24.55
CA ARG A 113 -16.67 11.05 25.65
C ARG A 113 -16.29 9.62 25.24
N TYR A 114 -16.75 9.14 24.08
CA TYR A 114 -16.44 7.79 23.59
C TYR A 114 -15.21 7.78 22.67
N LEU A 115 -14.82 8.93 22.11
CA LEU A 115 -13.77 9.00 21.08
C LEU A 115 -12.41 8.51 21.59
N PRO A 116 -11.93 8.86 22.81
CA PRO A 116 -10.62 8.40 23.26
C PRO A 116 -10.54 6.88 23.41
N ALA A 117 -11.61 6.26 23.93
CA ALA A 117 -11.69 4.82 24.13
C ALA A 117 -11.72 4.06 22.79
N LEU A 118 -12.49 4.57 21.82
CA LEU A 118 -12.59 4.01 20.47
C LEU A 118 -11.31 4.19 19.67
N ALA A 119 -10.72 5.39 19.68
CA ALA A 119 -9.47 5.69 18.99
C ALA A 119 -8.35 4.76 19.49
N LYS A 120 -8.23 4.60 20.81
CA LYS A 120 -7.29 3.65 21.41
C LYS A 120 -7.55 2.21 21.00
N ALA A 121 -8.81 1.76 21.02
CA ALA A 121 -9.18 0.39 20.66
C ALA A 121 -8.95 0.08 19.18
N TYR A 122 -9.11 1.08 18.31
CA TYR A 122 -8.94 0.94 16.86
C TYR A 122 -7.51 1.24 16.39
N HIS A 123 -6.62 1.63 17.31
CA HIS A 123 -5.24 2.02 17.00
C HIS A 123 -5.14 3.19 16.00
N VAL A 124 -6.02 4.19 16.14
CA VAL A 124 -6.06 5.41 15.32
C VAL A 124 -6.12 6.66 16.19
N THR A 125 -5.93 7.83 15.60
CA THR A 125 -6.17 9.12 16.24
C THR A 125 -7.66 9.46 16.34
N GLU A 126 -8.04 10.36 17.26
CA GLU A 126 -9.43 10.83 17.35
C GLU A 126 -9.89 11.55 16.08
N ASP A 127 -8.98 12.23 15.37
CA ASP A 127 -9.30 12.93 14.14
C ASP A 127 -9.55 11.96 12.97
N GLU A 128 -8.76 10.87 12.87
CA GLU A 128 -9.03 9.79 11.92
C GLU A 128 -10.38 9.11 12.20
N LEU A 129 -10.70 8.89 13.47
CA LEU A 129 -11.99 8.33 13.88
C LEU A 129 -13.16 9.26 13.48
N LYS A 130 -13.03 10.58 13.68
CA LYS A 130 -14.03 11.56 13.23
C LYS A 130 -14.17 11.56 11.71
N ARG A 131 -13.06 11.53 10.96
CA ARG A 131 -13.09 11.43 9.49
C ARG A 131 -13.76 10.13 9.03
N ALA A 132 -13.50 9.00 9.69
CA ALA A 132 -14.15 7.72 9.42
C ALA A 132 -15.66 7.77 9.72
N GLN A 133 -16.06 8.48 10.78
CA GLN A 133 -17.47 8.75 11.06
C GLN A 133 -18.12 9.53 9.92
N GLU A 134 -17.51 10.61 9.45
CA GLU A 134 -18.07 11.38 8.34
C GLU A 134 -18.26 10.51 7.08
N ARG A 135 -17.33 9.58 6.81
CA ARG A 135 -17.47 8.57 5.75
C ARG A 135 -18.65 7.62 5.96
N SER A 136 -18.86 7.10 7.18
CA SER A 136 -20.04 6.28 7.50
C SER A 136 -21.35 7.05 7.27
N PHE A 137 -21.37 8.34 7.58
CA PHE A 137 -22.53 9.21 7.39
C PHE A 137 -22.80 9.53 5.92
N ALA A 138 -21.76 9.83 5.14
CA ALA A 138 -21.88 10.03 3.70
C ALA A 138 -22.39 8.76 3.01
N LYS A 139 -21.84 7.60 3.36
CA LYS A 139 -22.31 6.28 2.91
C LYS A 139 -23.80 6.06 3.21
N ALA A 140 -24.26 6.42 4.41
CA ALA A 140 -25.67 6.29 4.79
C ALA A 140 -26.61 7.23 4.01
N ARG A 141 -26.11 8.38 3.56
CA ARG A 141 -26.83 9.30 2.66
C ARG A 141 -26.81 8.87 1.19
N GLY A 142 -26.11 7.79 0.85
CA GLY A 142 -25.91 7.36 -0.54
C GLY A 142 -24.96 8.27 -1.32
N GLU A 143 -24.22 9.15 -0.63
CA GLU A 143 -23.14 9.91 -1.23
C GLU A 143 -21.99 8.93 -1.47
N GLU A 144 -21.72 8.64 -2.75
CA GLU A 144 -20.42 8.10 -3.11
C GLU A 144 -19.39 9.15 -2.71
N VAL A 145 -18.74 8.93 -1.57
CA VAL A 145 -17.44 9.53 -1.31
C VAL A 145 -16.52 8.90 -2.35
N LYS A 146 -16.52 9.47 -3.56
CA LYS A 146 -15.38 9.38 -4.47
C LYS A 146 -14.19 9.64 -3.59
N GLY A 147 -13.37 8.62 -3.39
CA GLY A 147 -12.30 8.66 -2.40
C GLY A 147 -11.63 10.01 -2.46
N GLU A 148 -11.89 10.84 -1.46
CA GLU A 148 -11.04 11.98 -1.17
C GLU A 148 -9.72 11.31 -0.85
N ALA A 149 -8.88 11.25 -1.88
CA ALA A 149 -7.49 10.88 -1.77
C ALA A 149 -6.97 11.65 -0.57
N ALA A 150 -6.56 10.90 0.44
CA ALA A 150 -6.15 11.43 1.72
C ALA A 150 -5.16 12.57 1.50
N ALA A 151 -5.47 13.74 2.05
CA ALA A 151 -4.53 14.80 2.35
C ALA A 151 -3.54 14.34 3.46
N GLY A 152 -2.83 13.25 3.21
CA GLY A 152 -1.94 12.60 4.18
C GLY A 152 -1.42 11.22 3.78
N ALA A 153 -1.77 10.69 2.60
CA ALA A 153 -1.11 9.54 2.01
C ALA A 153 -0.77 9.85 0.55
N ALA A 154 0.32 10.58 0.35
CA ALA A 154 1.03 10.47 -0.91
C ALA A 154 1.48 9.00 -1.06
N VAL A 155 1.42 8.51 -2.31
CA VAL A 155 1.99 7.25 -2.79
C VAL A 155 1.13 5.96 -2.67
N GLU A 156 0.05 5.90 -3.44
CA GLU A 156 -0.26 4.70 -4.24
C GLU A 156 -0.45 5.05 -5.74
N GLY A 157 0.31 6.03 -6.20
CA GLY A 157 0.60 6.26 -7.62
C GLY A 157 2.11 6.33 -7.82
N PRO A 158 2.62 6.23 -9.06
CA PRO A 158 4.02 6.53 -9.33
C PRO A 158 4.33 7.94 -8.80
N PRO A 159 5.50 8.17 -8.18
CA PRO A 159 5.88 9.50 -7.73
C PRO A 159 5.85 10.46 -8.93
N ARG A 160 5.03 11.51 -8.84
CA ARG A 160 4.76 12.44 -9.94
C ARG A 160 5.58 13.71 -9.80
N THR A 161 5.69 14.21 -8.58
CA THR A 161 6.47 15.42 -8.28
C THR A 161 7.93 15.07 -8.03
N LEU A 162 8.81 16.06 -8.17
CA LEU A 162 10.21 15.92 -7.84
C LEU A 162 10.40 15.48 -6.38
N ALA A 163 9.66 16.11 -5.46
CA ALA A 163 9.66 15.79 -4.03
C ALA A 163 9.27 14.34 -3.76
N GLU A 164 8.19 13.86 -4.39
CA GLU A 164 7.76 12.46 -4.27
C GLU A 164 8.85 11.51 -4.80
N LYS A 165 9.50 11.84 -5.92
CA LYS A 165 10.54 11.02 -6.54
C LYS A 165 11.79 10.90 -5.64
N ILE A 166 12.25 12.01 -5.07
CA ILE A 166 13.39 12.03 -4.14
C ILE A 166 13.06 11.25 -2.86
N THR A 167 11.90 11.53 -2.26
CA THR A 167 11.45 10.84 -1.05
C THR A 167 11.31 9.34 -1.28
N HIS A 168 10.77 8.94 -2.43
CA HIS A 168 10.61 7.53 -2.80
C HIS A 168 11.94 6.78 -2.87
N PHE A 169 12.99 7.41 -3.40
CA PHE A 169 14.32 6.79 -3.45
C PHE A 169 14.91 6.60 -2.06
N LEU A 170 14.81 7.62 -1.20
CA LEU A 170 15.36 7.55 0.16
C LEU A 170 14.68 6.46 1.00
N GLU A 171 13.37 6.32 0.88
CA GLU A 171 12.61 5.31 1.64
C GLU A 171 12.81 3.88 1.10
N ARG A 172 12.95 3.73 -0.22
CA ARG A 172 12.88 2.41 -0.88
C ARG A 172 14.24 1.82 -1.22
N SER A 173 15.26 2.64 -1.41
CA SER A 173 16.64 2.20 -1.67
C SER A 173 17.42 1.88 -0.38
N TYR A 174 16.95 2.35 0.78
CA TYR A 174 17.62 2.16 2.07
C TYR A 174 16.74 1.47 3.14
N PRO A 175 16.12 0.31 2.86
CA PRO A 175 15.19 -0.34 3.79
C PRO A 175 15.86 -0.96 5.03
N ALA A 176 17.19 -1.11 5.04
CA ALA A 176 17.95 -1.77 6.11
C ALA A 176 19.18 -0.97 6.58
N GLY A 177 19.30 0.30 6.19
CA GLY A 177 20.41 1.19 6.56
C GLY A 177 19.92 2.58 6.91
N THR A 178 20.81 3.46 7.35
CA THR A 178 20.50 4.88 7.51
C THR A 178 20.44 5.51 6.11
N ALA A 179 19.31 6.11 5.75
CA ALA A 179 19.21 6.90 4.54
C ALA A 179 20.18 8.09 4.64
N PRO A 180 20.82 8.49 3.53
CA PRO A 180 21.71 9.63 3.53
C PRO A 180 20.94 10.90 3.93
N ASP A 181 21.57 11.76 4.72
CA ASP A 181 20.96 13.00 5.16
C ASP A 181 21.04 14.10 4.08
N ASP A 182 20.30 15.19 4.29
CA ASP A 182 20.21 16.27 3.31
C ASP A 182 21.58 16.96 3.09
N GLU A 183 22.52 16.87 4.06
CA GLU A 183 23.88 17.42 3.97
C GLU A 183 24.78 16.52 3.11
N GLU A 184 24.75 15.20 3.33
CA GLU A 184 25.45 14.22 2.49
C GLU A 184 25.02 14.30 1.02
N ILE A 185 23.71 14.48 0.77
CA ILE A 185 23.18 14.65 -0.59
C ILE A 185 23.68 15.97 -1.20
N ALA A 186 23.65 17.06 -0.45
CA ALA A 186 24.13 18.36 -0.94
C ALA A 186 25.63 18.33 -1.28
N GLU A 187 26.45 17.67 -0.44
CA GLU A 187 27.88 17.47 -0.71
C GLU A 187 28.11 16.67 -1.99
N ALA A 188 27.37 15.57 -2.20
CA ALA A 188 27.49 14.76 -3.41
C ALA A 188 27.11 15.54 -4.67
N VAL A 189 26.03 16.33 -4.62
CA VAL A 189 25.60 17.18 -5.74
C VAL A 189 26.64 18.26 -6.04
N ASN A 190 27.20 18.90 -5.02
CA ASN A 190 28.24 19.92 -5.19
C ASN A 190 29.55 19.32 -5.73
N ALA A 191 29.90 18.11 -5.31
CA ALA A 191 31.05 17.38 -5.83
C ALA A 191 30.88 17.05 -7.32
N HIS A 192 29.68 16.61 -7.72
CA HIS A 192 29.34 16.39 -9.13
C HIS A 192 29.43 17.69 -9.95
N ALA A 193 28.92 18.80 -9.41
CA ALA A 193 28.94 20.11 -10.06
C ALA A 193 30.34 20.77 -10.10
N GLY A 194 31.30 20.27 -9.31
CA GLY A 194 32.62 20.90 -9.13
C GLY A 194 32.58 22.28 -8.48
N SER A 195 31.44 22.69 -7.91
CA SER A 195 31.22 24.00 -7.29
C SER A 195 30.03 23.95 -6.33
N GLN A 196 29.93 24.95 -5.45
CA GLN A 196 28.83 25.04 -4.49
C GLN A 196 27.56 25.57 -5.18
N VAL A 197 26.72 24.65 -5.66
CA VAL A 197 25.46 24.92 -6.37
C VAL A 197 24.22 24.69 -5.51
N THR A 198 24.33 23.95 -4.41
CA THR A 198 23.23 23.66 -3.49
C THR A 198 23.69 23.57 -2.03
N THR A 199 22.74 23.52 -1.09
CA THR A 199 22.93 23.38 0.36
C THR A 199 21.95 22.33 0.92
N ALA A 200 22.16 21.87 2.15
CA ALA A 200 21.25 20.93 2.82
C ALA A 200 19.81 21.49 2.90
N GLU A 201 19.65 22.78 3.19
CA GLU A 201 18.35 23.46 3.21
C GLU A 201 17.65 23.43 1.84
N ASN A 202 18.40 23.58 0.74
CA ASN A 202 17.84 23.47 -0.60
C ASN A 202 17.44 22.01 -0.91
N ILE A 203 18.22 21.01 -0.48
CA ILE A 203 17.84 19.59 -0.64
C ILE A 203 16.57 19.27 0.14
N GLU A 204 16.46 19.75 1.38
CA GLU A 204 15.24 19.62 2.18
C GLU A 204 14.04 20.28 1.49
N ALA A 205 14.22 21.47 0.92
CA ALA A 205 13.17 22.16 0.16
C ALA A 205 12.72 21.37 -1.07
N LEU A 206 13.65 20.74 -1.81
CA LEU A 206 13.33 19.86 -2.94
C LEU A 206 12.61 18.58 -2.50
N ARG A 207 13.04 17.98 -1.38
CA ARG A 207 12.44 16.75 -0.82
C ARG A 207 11.04 16.98 -0.28
N THR A 208 10.78 18.13 0.33
CA THR A 208 9.48 18.50 0.91
C THR A 208 8.53 19.16 -0.09
N GLY A 209 9.01 19.51 -1.28
CA GLY A 209 8.24 20.19 -2.33
C GLY A 209 8.04 21.69 -2.06
N ALA A 210 8.85 22.28 -1.17
CA ALA A 210 8.89 23.73 -1.00
C ALA A 210 9.58 24.43 -2.19
N ASP A 211 10.47 23.72 -2.89
CA ASP A 211 11.02 24.11 -4.18
C ASP A 211 10.83 22.95 -5.17
N GLU A 212 10.34 23.26 -6.37
CA GLU A 212 10.10 22.28 -7.45
C GLU A 212 10.90 22.60 -8.71
N ALA A 213 11.72 23.66 -8.70
CA ALA A 213 12.44 24.15 -9.88
C ALA A 213 13.97 24.21 -9.64
N PRO A 214 14.64 23.09 -9.32
CA PRO A 214 16.08 23.06 -9.19
C PRO A 214 16.78 23.41 -10.52
N THR A 215 18.00 23.92 -10.42
CA THR A 215 18.82 24.16 -11.60
C THR A 215 19.19 22.83 -12.28
N PRO A 216 19.44 22.82 -13.62
CA PRO A 216 19.78 21.58 -14.33
C PRO A 216 20.99 20.84 -13.76
N VAL A 217 22.00 21.56 -13.29
CA VAL A 217 23.21 20.99 -12.68
C VAL A 217 22.90 20.27 -11.37
N VAL A 218 21.94 20.79 -10.57
CA VAL A 218 21.48 20.13 -9.34
C VAL A 218 20.71 18.84 -9.66
N LEU A 219 19.87 18.85 -10.69
CA LEU A 219 19.17 17.64 -11.15
C LEU A 219 20.13 16.56 -11.67
N GLU A 220 21.19 16.96 -12.39
CA GLU A 220 22.23 16.05 -12.86
C GLU A 220 23.01 15.44 -11.70
N GLY A 221 23.37 16.23 -10.68
CA GLY A 221 24.00 15.72 -9.47
C GLY A 221 23.11 14.77 -8.66
N LEU A 222 21.81 15.07 -8.55
CA LEU A 222 20.85 14.16 -7.91
C LEU A 222 20.71 12.85 -8.69
N ALA A 223 20.65 12.92 -10.01
CA ALA A 223 20.58 11.75 -10.87
C ALA A 223 21.81 10.86 -10.73
N ASP A 224 23.01 11.45 -10.71
CA ASP A 224 24.27 10.75 -10.46
C ASP A 224 24.30 10.09 -9.08
N PHE A 225 23.91 10.83 -8.04
CA PHE A 225 23.84 10.31 -6.66
C PHE A 225 22.92 9.09 -6.51
N PHE A 226 21.73 9.14 -7.12
CA PHE A 226 20.76 8.04 -7.07
C PHE A 226 20.99 6.95 -8.13
N GLY A 227 21.98 7.12 -9.01
CA GLY A 227 22.29 6.16 -10.08
C GLY A 227 21.18 6.05 -11.13
N VAL A 228 20.49 7.15 -11.42
CA VAL A 228 19.41 7.23 -12.42
C VAL A 228 19.71 8.27 -13.51
N THR A 229 18.93 8.25 -14.58
CA THR A 229 18.96 9.32 -15.59
C THR A 229 18.26 10.58 -15.07
N ARG A 230 18.75 11.77 -15.44
CA ARG A 230 18.12 13.04 -15.08
C ARG A 230 16.65 13.14 -15.51
N MET A 231 16.29 12.47 -16.61
CA MET A 231 14.92 12.44 -17.15
C MET A 231 13.92 11.92 -16.12
N TYR A 232 14.36 11.06 -15.20
CA TYR A 232 13.51 10.56 -14.12
C TYR A 232 12.97 11.70 -13.26
N PHE A 233 13.75 12.76 -13.03
CA PHE A 233 13.36 13.89 -12.19
C PHE A 233 12.59 14.99 -12.94
N GLU A 234 12.43 14.88 -14.26
CA GLU A 234 11.67 15.84 -15.04
C GLU A 234 10.13 15.69 -14.80
N PRO A 235 9.36 16.78 -14.87
CA PRO A 235 7.90 16.72 -14.76
C PRO A 235 7.31 15.89 -15.90
N ASP A 236 6.29 15.07 -15.60
CA ASP A 236 5.50 14.37 -16.62
C ASP A 236 6.28 13.33 -17.47
N ASP A 237 7.33 12.70 -16.92
CA ASP A 237 8.08 11.65 -17.65
C ASP A 237 7.17 10.45 -18.03
N ALA A 238 6.92 10.30 -19.34
CA ALA A 238 6.16 9.19 -19.92
C ALA A 238 6.91 7.86 -19.80
N VAL A 239 8.24 7.87 -19.73
CA VAL A 239 9.10 6.70 -19.57
C VAL A 239 9.01 6.18 -18.15
N ALA A 240 9.14 7.04 -17.13
CA ALA A 240 8.91 6.66 -15.74
C ALA A 240 7.49 6.07 -15.53
N ARG A 241 6.49 6.64 -16.20
CA ARG A 241 5.12 6.10 -16.23
C ARG A 241 5.05 4.72 -16.87
N GLN A 242 5.63 4.54 -18.06
CA GLN A 242 5.63 3.25 -18.77
C GLN A 242 6.38 2.15 -18.00
N VAL A 243 7.50 2.49 -17.36
CA VAL A 243 8.27 1.55 -16.53
C VAL A 243 7.46 1.18 -15.28
N TYR A 244 6.82 2.15 -14.61
CA TYR A 244 5.96 1.88 -13.47
C TYR A 244 4.71 1.07 -13.85
N GLU A 245 4.07 1.38 -14.97
CA GLU A 245 2.94 0.61 -15.51
C GLU A 245 3.36 -0.80 -15.89
N GLY A 246 4.55 -0.98 -16.50
CA GLY A 246 5.14 -2.28 -16.81
C GLY A 246 5.42 -3.10 -15.55
N LEU A 247 6.03 -2.51 -14.52
CA LEU A 247 6.28 -3.16 -13.22
C LEU A 247 4.98 -3.49 -12.49
N ARG A 248 3.97 -2.63 -12.56
CA ARG A 248 2.64 -2.87 -12.02
C ARG A 248 1.92 -4.00 -12.75
N LEU A 249 2.04 -4.08 -14.07
CA LEU A 249 1.46 -5.13 -14.91
C LEU A 249 2.15 -6.48 -14.65
N MET A 250 3.47 -6.47 -14.44
CA MET A 250 4.27 -7.63 -14.01
C MET A 250 3.88 -8.10 -12.61
N SER A 251 3.72 -7.16 -11.66
CA SER A 251 3.22 -7.46 -10.31
C SER A 251 1.81 -8.06 -10.36
N ALA A 252 0.92 -7.53 -11.21
CA ALA A 252 -0.42 -8.06 -11.43
C ALA A 252 -0.42 -9.44 -12.13
N ALA A 253 0.51 -9.68 -13.06
CA ALA A 253 0.70 -10.96 -13.73
C ALA A 253 1.23 -12.03 -12.75
N LYS A 254 2.19 -11.68 -11.89
CA LYS A 254 2.72 -12.54 -10.82
C LYS A 254 1.68 -12.89 -9.76
N GLN A 255 0.70 -12.00 -9.55
CA GLN A 255 -0.48 -12.21 -8.69
C GLN A 255 -1.62 -12.99 -9.38
N GLY A 256 -1.42 -13.50 -10.60
CA GLY A 256 -2.42 -14.29 -11.32
C GLY A 256 -3.64 -13.51 -11.82
N LYS A 257 -3.58 -12.17 -11.81
CA LYS A 257 -4.69 -11.28 -12.22
C LYS A 257 -4.71 -10.99 -13.73
N VAL A 258 -3.73 -11.50 -14.48
CA VAL A 258 -3.65 -11.32 -15.93
C VAL A 258 -3.56 -12.68 -16.60
N GLY A 259 -4.71 -13.23 -16.98
CA GLY A 259 -4.76 -14.40 -17.85
C GLY A 259 -4.22 -14.01 -19.22
N ARG A 260 -3.13 -14.68 -19.65
CA ARG A 260 -2.53 -14.64 -21.01
C ARG A 260 -2.74 -13.30 -21.72
N VAL A 261 -1.83 -12.35 -21.50
CA VAL A 261 -1.76 -11.13 -22.32
C VAL A 261 -1.56 -11.54 -23.78
N ARG A 262 -2.64 -11.57 -24.56
CA ARG A 262 -2.51 -11.33 -25.99
C ARG A 262 -2.21 -9.84 -26.11
N ALA A 263 -1.01 -9.51 -26.58
CA ALA A 263 -0.57 -8.17 -26.90
C ALA A 263 -1.36 -7.57 -28.09
N ARG A 264 -2.65 -7.35 -27.88
CA ARG A 264 -3.55 -6.66 -28.81
C ARG A 264 -4.47 -5.78 -27.97
N GLY A 265 -3.98 -4.62 -27.53
CA GLY A 265 -4.82 -3.75 -26.72
C GLY A 265 -4.26 -2.40 -26.30
N LEU A 266 -3.13 -1.92 -26.83
CA LEU A 266 -2.59 -0.59 -26.53
C LEU A 266 -2.12 0.09 -27.82
N GLY A 267 -2.99 0.87 -28.46
CA GLY A 267 -2.63 1.93 -29.43
C GLY A 267 -1.80 1.54 -30.67
N ALA A 268 -1.55 2.52 -31.54
CA ALA A 268 -0.86 2.32 -32.82
C ALA A 268 0.66 2.08 -32.69
N GLU A 269 1.23 2.32 -31.52
CA GLU A 269 2.63 2.03 -31.21
C GLU A 269 2.65 1.26 -29.88
N GLY A 270 2.36 -0.04 -29.95
CA GLY A 270 2.64 -0.94 -28.84
C GLY A 270 4.09 -0.78 -28.36
N LEU A 271 4.39 -1.31 -27.17
CA LEU A 271 5.73 -1.24 -26.57
C LEU A 271 6.81 -1.50 -27.64
N PRO A 272 7.80 -0.60 -27.79
CA PRO A 272 8.87 -0.76 -28.76
C PRO A 272 9.49 -2.15 -28.64
N ALA A 273 9.84 -2.76 -29.77
CA ALA A 273 10.36 -4.13 -29.82
C ALA A 273 11.54 -4.33 -28.85
N ASP A 274 12.37 -3.30 -28.68
CA ASP A 274 13.53 -3.29 -27.79
C ASP A 274 13.12 -3.32 -26.31
N VAL A 275 12.01 -2.66 -25.96
CA VAL A 275 11.46 -2.72 -24.60
C VAL A 275 10.84 -4.09 -24.35
N LEU A 276 10.16 -4.67 -25.34
CA LEU A 276 9.63 -6.04 -25.25
C LEU A 276 10.73 -7.10 -25.15
N SER A 277 11.88 -6.92 -25.82
CA SER A 277 13.00 -7.84 -25.71
C SER A 277 13.64 -7.77 -24.34
N ILE A 278 13.91 -6.55 -23.81
CA ILE A 278 14.43 -6.36 -22.45
C ILE A 278 13.49 -6.99 -21.42
N LEU A 279 12.18 -6.83 -21.60
CA LEU A 279 11.17 -7.42 -20.71
C LEU A 279 11.15 -8.96 -20.79
N ASN A 280 11.31 -9.54 -21.99
CA ASN A 280 11.38 -11.00 -22.16
C ASN A 280 12.69 -11.59 -21.63
N ASP A 281 13.81 -10.89 -21.83
CA ASP A 281 15.13 -11.30 -21.35
C ASP A 281 15.17 -11.26 -19.82
N LEU A 282 14.65 -10.19 -19.21
CA LEU A 282 14.55 -10.04 -17.77
C LEU A 282 13.57 -11.05 -17.14
N ALA A 283 12.43 -11.31 -17.78
CA ALA A 283 11.50 -12.36 -17.33
C ALA A 283 12.16 -13.75 -17.38
N SER A 284 12.94 -14.01 -18.45
CA SER A 284 13.68 -15.26 -18.61
C SER A 284 14.81 -15.41 -17.59
N GLU A 285 15.49 -14.33 -17.22
CA GLU A 285 16.52 -14.35 -16.17
C GLU A 285 15.93 -14.54 -14.77
N LEU A 286 14.75 -13.98 -14.50
CA LEU A 286 14.05 -14.14 -13.23
C LEU A 286 13.52 -15.57 -13.05
N ASP A 287 12.98 -16.19 -14.10
CA ASP A 287 12.55 -17.60 -14.07
C ASP A 287 13.74 -18.56 -13.86
N LYS A 288 14.91 -18.27 -14.46
CA LYS A 288 16.14 -19.04 -14.26
C LYS A 288 16.71 -18.93 -12.84
N LYS A 289 16.46 -17.83 -12.12
CA LYS A 289 16.89 -17.65 -10.72
C LYS A 289 15.94 -18.30 -9.72
N THR A 290 14.74 -18.68 -10.13
CA THR A 290 13.75 -19.35 -9.28
C THR A 290 13.79 -20.89 -9.33
N ASP A 291 14.63 -21.49 -10.18
CA ASP A 291 14.96 -22.92 -10.17
C ASP A 291 16.43 -23.12 -9.71
N PRO A 292 16.70 -23.39 -8.41
CA PRO A 292 18.02 -23.82 -7.97
C PRO A 292 18.26 -25.33 -8.17
N ASP A 293 17.27 -26.11 -8.65
CA ASP A 293 17.39 -27.56 -8.86
C ASP A 293 16.92 -27.99 -10.26
N ALA A 294 17.69 -27.62 -11.28
CA ALA A 294 17.63 -28.26 -12.60
C ALA A 294 19.06 -28.48 -13.14
N ASN A 295 19.90 -29.15 -12.34
CA ASN A 295 21.06 -29.87 -12.84
C ASN A 295 21.22 -31.17 -12.04
N GLY A 296 20.64 -32.23 -12.59
CA GLY A 296 20.82 -33.64 -12.25
C GLY A 296 20.42 -34.46 -13.45
#